data_AF-A0A1H9FUH0-F1
#
_entry.id   AF-A0A1H9FUH0-F1
#
_cell.length_a   1.000
_cell.length_b   1.000
_cell.length_c   1.000
_cell.angle_alpha   90.00
_cell.angle_beta   90.00
_cell.angle_gamma   90.00
#
_symmetry.space_group_name_H-M   'P 1'
#
loop_
_entity.id
_entity.type
_entity.pdbx_description
1 polymer ?
#
loop_
_entity_poly.entity_id
_entity_poly.type
_entity_poly.pdbx_seq_one_letter_code
_entity_poly.pdbx_strand_id
1 'polypeptide(L)'
;MPKIMSVSAPPRLPEKSFPLFPWLLGGVLLEVLILGYSYMSFDEPGEVFRHAARYSGRLSLFVYLFVFSYFALTYHNTSSRVMENVRRLVSIFCVMHFIHFGFLAMNVYLNEIPLVPYKLAGGALGYLMILLYPFFLTSIKRKAWHNIYFYYLGIVMILTYLARIKGEFVGVTAGPIHYFGMGSVLLAFVVYAYLMLGWKKKGEADV
;
A
#
# COMPACT_ATOMS: atom_id res chain seq x y z
N MET A 1 -29.28 -17.24 29.56
CA MET A 1 -28.30 -17.40 28.47
C MET A 1 -28.30 -16.15 27.62
N PRO A 2 -27.16 -15.45 27.45
CA PRO A 2 -27.10 -14.26 26.61
C PRO A 2 -27.19 -14.67 25.13
N LYS A 3 -28.09 -14.02 24.40
CA LYS A 3 -28.32 -14.21 22.97
C LYS A 3 -27.10 -13.67 22.22
N ILE A 4 -26.25 -14.56 21.72
CA ILE A 4 -25.13 -14.18 20.84
C ILE A 4 -25.76 -13.54 19.61
N MET A 5 -25.62 -12.22 19.47
CA MET A 5 -26.04 -11.50 18.27
C MET A 5 -25.28 -12.08 17.09
N SER A 6 -25.98 -12.74 16.17
CA SER A 6 -25.38 -13.19 14.91
C SER A 6 -25.01 -11.95 14.12
N VAL A 7 -23.72 -11.63 14.09
CA VAL A 7 -23.20 -10.65 13.14
C VAL A 7 -23.41 -11.23 11.75
N SER A 8 -24.32 -10.61 10.99
CA SER A 8 -24.60 -10.98 9.60
C SER A 8 -23.28 -11.02 8.82
N ALA A 9 -23.12 -11.99 7.92
CA ALA A 9 -21.94 -12.06 7.07
C ALA A 9 -21.74 -10.70 6.37
N PRO A 10 -20.50 -10.17 6.29
CA PRO A 10 -20.27 -8.96 5.54
C PRO A 10 -20.75 -9.17 4.10
N PRO A 11 -21.34 -8.14 3.47
CA PRO A 11 -21.90 -8.25 2.14
C PRO A 11 -20.84 -8.81 1.18
N ARG A 12 -21.20 -9.84 0.40
CA ARG A 12 -20.34 -10.32 -0.69
C ARG A 12 -20.14 -9.14 -1.63
N LEU A 13 -18.91 -8.64 -1.74
CA LEU A 13 -18.59 -7.60 -2.71
C LEU A 13 -19.03 -8.09 -4.09
N PRO A 14 -19.74 -7.27 -4.88
CA PRO A 14 -20.24 -7.68 -6.18
C PRO A 14 -19.07 -8.14 -7.05
N GLU A 15 -19.22 -9.32 -7.66
CA GLU A 15 -18.23 -9.94 -8.56
C GLU A 15 -18.09 -9.20 -9.90
N LYS A 16 -18.34 -7.89 -9.96
CA LYS A 16 -18.06 -7.10 -11.15
C LYS A 16 -16.54 -7.02 -11.33
N SER A 17 -16.11 -7.11 -12.59
CA SER A 17 -14.71 -6.94 -12.95
C SER A 17 -14.25 -5.52 -12.60
N PHE A 18 -13.15 -5.39 -11.87
CA PHE A 18 -12.58 -4.09 -11.56
C PHE A 18 -11.99 -3.46 -12.85
N PRO A 19 -12.39 -2.24 -13.23
CA PRO A 19 -11.97 -1.66 -14.51
C PRO A 19 -10.56 -1.06 -14.41
N LEU A 20 -9.52 -1.80 -14.85
CA LEU A 20 -8.12 -1.39 -14.68
C LEU A 20 -7.81 0.01 -15.25
N PHE A 21 -8.17 0.24 -16.52
CA PHE A 21 -7.70 1.41 -17.28
C PHE A 21 -8.16 2.76 -16.70
N PRO A 22 -9.46 2.98 -16.37
CA PRO A 22 -9.90 4.25 -15.77
C PRO A 22 -9.22 4.57 -14.44
N TRP A 23 -9.05 3.56 -13.58
CA TRP A 23 -8.41 3.76 -12.28
C TRP A 23 -6.90 3.99 -12.41
N LEU A 24 -6.25 3.33 -13.36
CA LEU A 24 -4.84 3.58 -13.67
C LEU A 24 -4.65 5.00 -14.19
N LEU A 25 -5.48 5.44 -15.15
CA LEU A 25 -5.44 6.80 -15.69
C LEU A 25 -5.68 7.84 -14.60
N GLY A 26 -6.68 7.62 -13.74
CA GLY A 26 -6.95 8.48 -12.60
C GLY A 26 -5.77 8.57 -11.63
N GLY A 27 -5.10 7.44 -11.35
CA GLY A 27 -3.89 7.42 -10.55
C GLY A 27 -2.75 8.22 -11.18
N VAL A 28 -2.43 7.98 -12.46
CA VAL A 28 -1.38 8.71 -13.18
C VAL A 28 -1.68 10.21 -13.23
N LEU A 29 -2.94 10.58 -13.45
CA LEU A 29 -3.37 11.98 -13.43
C LEU A 29 -3.11 12.62 -12.06
N LEU A 30 -3.39 11.92 -10.95
CA LEU A 30 -3.09 12.41 -9.61
C LEU A 30 -1.58 12.61 -9.39
N GLU A 31 -0.73 11.71 -9.89
CA GLU A 31 0.73 11.89 -9.81
C GLU A 31 1.19 13.12 -10.62
N VAL A 32 0.63 13.33 -11.81
CA VAL A 32 0.90 14.53 -12.63
C VAL A 32 0.46 15.80 -11.91
N LEU A 33 -0.72 15.80 -11.27
CA LEU A 33 -1.20 16.92 -10.47
C LEU A 33 -0.30 17.18 -9.26
N ILE A 34 0.21 16.13 -8.59
CA ILE A 34 1.16 16.26 -7.49
C ILE A 34 2.46 16.93 -7.96
N LEU A 35 3.00 16.49 -9.09
CA LEU A 35 4.22 17.07 -9.66
C LEU A 35 3.97 18.52 -10.10
N GLY A 36 2.87 18.78 -10.82
CA GLY A 36 2.49 20.12 -11.28
C GLY A 36 2.29 21.09 -10.12
N TYR A 37 1.55 20.68 -9.08
CA TYR A 37 1.39 21.49 -7.87
C TYR A 37 2.72 21.80 -7.20
N SER A 38 3.60 20.79 -7.08
CA SER A 38 4.92 20.97 -6.45
C SER A 38 5.80 21.91 -7.29
N TYR A 39 5.78 21.79 -8.62
CA TYR A 39 6.50 22.65 -9.55
C TYR A 39 6.03 24.11 -9.48
N MET A 40 4.73 24.35 -9.30
CA MET A 40 4.20 25.71 -9.15
C MET A 40 4.41 26.30 -7.76
N SER A 41 4.71 25.47 -6.75
CA SER A 41 4.82 25.91 -5.35
C SER A 41 6.26 26.17 -4.91
N PHE A 42 7.24 25.62 -5.61
CA PHE A 42 8.66 25.67 -5.24
C PHE A 42 9.53 25.98 -6.46
N ASP A 43 10.42 26.95 -6.31
CA ASP A 43 11.31 27.37 -7.40
C ASP A 43 12.51 26.43 -7.59
N GLU A 44 13.00 25.84 -6.50
CA GLU A 44 14.17 24.95 -6.54
C GLU A 44 13.77 23.52 -6.94
N PRO A 45 14.41 22.93 -7.97
CA PRO A 45 14.10 21.57 -8.41
C PRO A 45 14.21 20.52 -7.30
N GLY A 46 15.17 20.69 -6.38
CA GLY A 46 15.34 19.83 -5.21
C GLY A 46 14.10 19.80 -4.32
N GLU A 47 13.51 20.97 -4.03
CA GLU A 47 12.28 21.09 -3.23
C GLU A 47 11.04 20.59 -3.99
N VAL A 48 10.95 20.84 -5.30
CA VAL A 48 9.89 20.29 -6.15
C VAL A 48 9.80 18.76 -6.02
N PHE A 49 10.92 18.06 -6.24
CA PHE A 49 10.93 16.60 -6.16
C PHE A 49 10.83 16.08 -4.72
N ARG A 50 11.35 16.83 -3.73
CA ARG A 50 11.18 16.51 -2.31
C ARG A 50 9.70 16.49 -1.93
N HIS A 51 8.94 17.51 -2.34
CA HIS A 51 7.52 17.61 -2.06
C HIS A 51 6.69 16.64 -2.91
N ALA A 52 7.00 16.49 -4.19
CA ALA A 52 6.36 15.51 -5.06
C ALA A 52 6.51 14.08 -4.50
N ALA A 53 7.72 13.68 -4.09
CA ALA A 53 7.96 12.37 -3.47
C ALA A 53 7.17 12.21 -2.17
N ARG A 54 7.05 13.25 -1.33
CA ARG A 54 6.27 13.19 -0.08
C ARG A 54 4.77 13.00 -0.34
N TYR A 55 4.19 13.77 -1.26
CA TYR A 55 2.76 13.67 -1.56
C TYR A 55 2.43 12.38 -2.30
N SER A 56 3.24 12.02 -3.29
CA SER A 56 3.12 10.76 -4.04
C SER A 56 3.27 9.52 -3.13
N GLY A 57 4.19 9.56 -2.16
CA GLY A 57 4.33 8.50 -1.17
C GLY A 57 3.09 8.32 -0.28
N ARG A 58 2.39 9.41 0.05
CA ARG A 58 1.12 9.37 0.79
C ARG A 58 -0.01 8.83 -0.09
N LEU A 59 -0.08 9.24 -1.35
CA LEU A 59 -1.03 8.68 -2.31
C LEU A 59 -0.85 7.17 -2.46
N SER A 60 0.40 6.73 -2.60
CA SER A 60 0.76 5.31 -2.62
C SER A 60 0.33 4.56 -1.35
N LEU A 61 0.45 5.16 -0.17
CA LEU A 61 -0.09 4.56 1.07
C LEU A 61 -1.60 4.34 0.97
N PHE A 62 -2.37 5.33 0.50
CA PHE A 62 -3.81 5.19 0.35
C PHE A 62 -4.19 4.06 -0.62
N VAL A 63 -3.49 3.98 -1.76
CA VAL A 63 -3.70 2.89 -2.72
C VAL A 63 -3.36 1.54 -2.08
N TYR A 64 -2.22 1.42 -1.39
CA TYR A 64 -1.84 0.19 -0.68
C TYR A 64 -2.91 -0.24 0.33
N LEU A 65 -3.38 0.67 1.18
CA LEU A 65 -4.42 0.36 2.17
C LEU A 65 -5.70 -0.12 1.50
N PHE A 66 -6.08 0.48 0.38
CA PHE A 66 -7.24 0.04 -0.39
C PHE A 66 -7.05 -1.38 -0.95
N VAL A 67 -5.92 -1.65 -1.61
CA VAL A 67 -5.61 -2.99 -2.17
C VAL A 67 -5.55 -4.04 -1.06
N PHE A 68 -4.87 -3.74 0.04
CA PHE A 68 -4.74 -4.64 1.16
C PHE A 68 -6.09 -4.90 1.84
N SER A 69 -6.92 -3.87 2.01
CA SER A 69 -8.29 -4.02 2.54
C SER A 69 -9.17 -4.86 1.62
N TYR A 70 -9.08 -4.67 0.31
CA TYR A 70 -9.80 -5.51 -0.65
C TYR A 70 -9.37 -6.97 -0.53
N PHE A 71 -8.05 -7.23 -0.52
CA PHE A 71 -7.50 -8.58 -0.33
C PHE A 71 -7.95 -9.20 0.99
N ALA A 72 -7.95 -8.43 2.08
CA ALA A 72 -8.40 -8.85 3.39
C ALA A 72 -9.87 -9.31 3.40
N LEU A 73 -10.76 -8.50 2.80
CA LEU A 73 -12.19 -8.80 2.70
C LEU A 73 -12.47 -10.00 1.80
N THR A 74 -11.61 -10.27 0.82
CA THR A 74 -11.77 -11.39 -0.12
C THR A 74 -10.85 -12.58 0.18
N TYR A 75 -10.16 -12.62 1.31
CA TYR A 75 -9.09 -13.58 1.61
C TYR A 75 -9.50 -15.07 1.49
N HIS A 76 -10.76 -15.37 1.83
CA HIS A 76 -11.29 -16.73 1.73
C HIS A 76 -11.87 -17.06 0.35
N ASN A 77 -12.12 -16.06 -0.51
CA ASN A 77 -12.62 -16.25 -1.86
C ASN A 77 -11.45 -16.30 -2.86
N THR A 78 -11.08 -17.50 -3.28
CA THR A 78 -10.00 -17.73 -4.26
C THR A 78 -10.50 -17.93 -5.68
N SER A 79 -11.71 -17.44 -6.01
CA SER A 79 -12.19 -17.48 -7.39
C SER A 79 -11.24 -16.74 -8.32
N SER A 80 -11.09 -17.25 -9.55
CA SER A 80 -10.22 -16.65 -10.57
C SER A 80 -10.52 -15.17 -10.79
N ARG A 81 -11.79 -14.78 -10.71
CA ARG A 81 -12.24 -13.40 -10.87
C ARG A 81 -11.79 -12.48 -9.74
N VAL A 82 -11.87 -12.93 -8.48
CA VAL A 82 -11.39 -12.15 -7.33
C VAL A 82 -9.89 -11.98 -7.41
N MET A 83 -9.15 -13.05 -7.71
CA MET A 83 -7.69 -12.97 -7.87
C MET A 83 -7.28 -12.06 -9.03
N GLU A 84 -8.05 -12.05 -10.12
CA GLU A 84 -7.86 -11.10 -11.24
C GLU A 84 -8.11 -9.65 -10.80
N ASN A 85 -9.13 -9.39 -9.97
CA ASN A 85 -9.36 -8.06 -9.41
C ASN A 85 -8.21 -7.63 -8.48
N VAL A 86 -7.72 -8.52 -7.60
CA VAL A 86 -6.52 -8.25 -6.77
C VAL A 86 -5.32 -7.94 -7.68
N ARG A 87 -5.10 -8.73 -8.74
CA ARG A 87 -4.02 -8.49 -9.71
C ARG A 87 -4.11 -7.11 -10.34
N ARG A 88 -5.31 -6.68 -10.76
CA ARG A 88 -5.53 -5.33 -11.33
C ARG A 88 -5.26 -4.23 -10.32
N LEU A 89 -5.74 -4.38 -9.09
CA LEU A 89 -5.50 -3.42 -8.01
C LEU A 89 -4.01 -3.30 -7.66
N VAL A 90 -3.33 -4.43 -7.51
CA VAL A 90 -1.88 -4.47 -7.30
C VAL A 90 -1.14 -3.87 -8.50
N SER A 91 -1.61 -4.06 -9.74
CA SER A 91 -1.00 -3.45 -10.93
C SER A 91 -1.10 -1.93 -10.90
N ILE A 92 -2.24 -1.38 -10.47
CA ILE A 92 -2.38 0.06 -10.26
C ILE A 92 -1.40 0.53 -9.20
N PHE A 93 -1.36 -0.14 -8.05
CA PHE A 93 -0.40 0.17 -7.00
C PHE A 93 1.05 0.13 -7.50
N CYS A 94 1.40 -0.87 -8.30
CA CYS A 94 2.72 -1.01 -8.91
C CYS A 94 3.10 0.19 -9.77
N VAL A 95 2.24 0.62 -10.69
CA VAL A 95 2.54 1.77 -11.56
C VAL A 95 2.66 3.06 -10.74
N MET A 96 1.74 3.28 -9.80
CA MET A 96 1.77 4.45 -8.91
C MET A 96 3.07 4.49 -8.10
N HIS A 97 3.46 3.36 -7.51
CA HIS A 97 4.69 3.29 -6.72
C HIS A 97 5.95 3.41 -7.58
N PHE A 98 5.91 2.99 -8.84
CA PHE A 98 7.02 3.17 -9.77
C PHE A 98 7.20 4.66 -10.13
N ILE A 99 6.12 5.41 -10.32
CA ILE A 99 6.19 6.87 -10.50
C ILE A 99 6.74 7.54 -9.23
N HIS A 100 6.24 7.14 -8.05
CA HIS A 100 6.76 7.58 -6.76
C HIS A 100 8.26 7.34 -6.62
N PHE A 101 8.76 6.17 -7.04
CA PHE A 101 10.18 5.85 -7.06
C PHE A 101 10.98 6.85 -7.89
N GLY A 102 10.48 7.24 -9.06
CA GLY A 102 11.09 8.27 -9.89
C GLY A 102 11.23 9.59 -9.15
N PHE A 103 10.17 10.05 -8.47
CA PHE A 103 10.25 11.28 -7.66
C PHE A 103 11.22 11.15 -6.49
N LEU A 104 11.23 10.00 -5.81
CA LEU A 104 12.15 9.73 -4.71
C LEU A 104 13.61 9.72 -5.18
N ALA A 105 13.90 9.07 -6.32
CA ALA A 105 15.23 9.00 -6.91
C ALA A 105 15.74 10.40 -7.30
N MET A 106 14.89 11.20 -7.95
CA MET A 106 15.23 12.59 -8.27
C MET A 106 15.46 13.44 -7.02
N ASN A 107 14.64 13.26 -5.99
CA ASN A 107 14.84 13.95 -4.71
C ASN A 107 16.18 13.56 -4.06
N VAL A 108 16.55 12.27 -4.06
CA VAL A 108 17.85 11.81 -3.54
C VAL A 108 19.01 12.41 -4.33
N TYR A 109 18.91 12.42 -5.66
CA TYR A 109 19.94 12.95 -6.55
C TYR A 109 20.11 14.47 -6.38
N LEU A 110 19.02 15.23 -6.44
CA LEU A 110 19.07 16.71 -6.41
C LEU A 110 19.36 17.30 -5.03
N ASN A 111 19.05 16.57 -3.96
CA ASN A 111 19.26 17.04 -2.58
C ASN A 111 20.41 16.33 -1.86
N GLU A 112 21.22 15.55 -2.60
CA GLU A 112 22.39 14.85 -2.09
C GLU A 112 22.11 14.03 -0.81
N ILE A 113 20.94 13.37 -0.77
CA ILE A 113 20.50 12.66 0.44
C ILE A 113 21.42 11.45 0.64
N PRO A 114 22.06 11.31 1.82
CA PRO A 114 22.97 10.21 2.07
C PRO A 114 22.23 8.87 2.04
N LEU A 115 22.73 7.95 1.21
CA LEU A 115 22.18 6.60 1.08
C LEU A 115 22.67 5.74 2.24
N VAL A 116 21.76 5.35 3.14
CA VAL A 116 22.04 4.46 4.27
C VAL A 116 21.75 3.01 3.85
N PRO A 117 22.75 2.14 3.68
CA PRO A 117 22.57 0.83 3.02
C PRO A 117 21.52 -0.07 3.64
N TYR A 118 21.44 -0.15 4.97
CA TYR A 118 20.46 -1.02 5.64
C TYR A 118 19.01 -0.50 5.49
N LYS A 119 18.81 0.83 5.44
CA LYS A 119 17.50 1.44 5.15
C LYS A 119 17.12 1.21 3.68
N LEU A 120 18.10 1.32 2.79
CA LEU A 120 17.94 1.10 1.37
C LEU A 120 17.58 -0.35 1.05
N ALA A 121 18.19 -1.33 1.70
CA ALA A 121 17.94 -2.76 1.46
C ALA A 121 16.47 -3.15 1.65
N GLY A 122 15.84 -2.68 2.74
CA GLY A 122 14.41 -2.93 3.00
C GLY A 122 13.51 -2.27 1.95
N GLY A 123 13.79 -1.00 1.61
CA GLY A 123 13.06 -0.29 0.57
C GLY A 123 13.21 -0.93 -0.81
N ALA A 124 14.44 -1.32 -1.18
CA ALA A 124 14.77 -1.94 -2.45
C ALA A 124 14.07 -3.28 -2.64
N LEU A 125 14.06 -4.13 -1.60
CA LEU A 125 13.30 -5.38 -1.63
C LEU A 125 11.78 -5.11 -1.73
N GLY A 126 11.27 -4.08 -1.05
CA GLY A 126 9.89 -3.62 -1.20
C GLY A 126 9.53 -3.25 -2.63
N TYR A 127 10.37 -2.44 -3.29
CA TYR A 127 10.18 -2.07 -4.69
C TYR A 127 10.22 -3.29 -5.63
N LEU A 128 11.16 -4.22 -5.41
CA LEU A 128 11.24 -5.46 -6.18
C LEU A 128 9.95 -6.29 -6.03
N MET A 129 9.45 -6.43 -4.80
CA MET A 129 8.20 -7.15 -4.54
C MET A 129 7.02 -6.46 -5.23
N ILE A 130 6.93 -5.13 -5.18
CA ILE A 130 5.85 -4.38 -5.83
C ILE A 130 5.87 -4.59 -7.35
N LEU A 131 7.05 -4.53 -7.97
CA LEU A 131 7.19 -4.68 -9.41
C LEU A 131 6.86 -6.10 -9.88
N LEU A 132 7.31 -7.12 -9.14
CA LEU A 132 7.18 -8.51 -9.57
C LEU A 132 5.82 -9.14 -9.22
N TYR A 133 5.19 -8.71 -8.13
CA TYR A 133 3.99 -9.37 -7.62
C TYR A 133 2.81 -9.44 -8.60
N PRO A 134 2.45 -8.40 -9.38
CA PRO A 134 1.39 -8.50 -10.40
C PRO A 134 1.57 -9.66 -11.38
N PHE A 135 2.82 -9.99 -11.73
CA PHE A 135 3.15 -11.02 -12.72
C PHE A 135 3.10 -12.43 -12.14
N PHE A 136 3.44 -12.59 -10.85
CA PHE A 136 3.49 -13.90 -10.19
C PHE A 136 2.25 -14.21 -9.35
N LEU A 137 1.37 -13.23 -9.11
CA LEU A 137 0.23 -13.37 -8.21
C LEU A 137 -0.64 -14.59 -8.52
N THR A 138 -0.96 -14.85 -9.79
CA THR A 138 -1.79 -16.01 -10.18
C THR A 138 -1.04 -17.35 -10.13
N SER A 139 0.29 -17.32 -10.14
CA SER A 139 1.15 -18.51 -10.08
C SER A 139 1.42 -18.98 -8.65
N ILE A 140 1.20 -18.12 -7.66
CA ILE A 140 1.40 -18.42 -6.24
C ILE A 140 0.22 -19.25 -5.72
N LYS A 141 0.48 -20.52 -5.38
CA LYS A 141 -0.56 -21.44 -4.85
C LYS A 141 -0.76 -21.33 -3.33
N ARG A 142 0.28 -20.94 -2.57
CA ARG A 142 0.23 -20.90 -1.11
C ARG A 142 -0.17 -19.51 -0.63
N LYS A 143 -1.29 -19.40 0.09
CA LYS A 143 -1.80 -18.14 0.65
C LYS A 143 -0.80 -17.38 1.53
N ALA A 144 0.07 -18.12 2.23
CA ALA A 144 1.12 -17.54 3.06
C ALA A 144 2.03 -16.56 2.30
N TRP A 145 2.29 -16.79 1.01
CA TRP A 145 3.12 -15.89 0.21
C TRP A 145 2.44 -14.55 -0.10
N HIS A 146 1.11 -14.55 -0.31
CA HIS A 146 0.35 -13.31 -0.42
C HIS A 146 0.37 -12.52 0.90
N ASN A 147 0.29 -13.22 2.04
CA ASN A 147 0.40 -12.59 3.36
C ASN A 147 1.77 -11.97 3.57
N ILE A 148 2.84 -12.69 3.24
CA ILE A 148 4.22 -12.19 3.32
C ILE A 148 4.33 -10.91 2.48
N TYR A 149 3.79 -10.91 1.26
CA TYR A 149 3.78 -9.71 0.41
C TYR A 149 3.14 -8.50 1.11
N PHE A 150 1.89 -8.63 1.54
CA PHE A 150 1.18 -7.49 2.11
C PHE A 150 1.76 -7.02 3.45
N TYR A 151 2.13 -7.96 4.34
CA TYR A 151 2.72 -7.61 5.63
C TYR A 151 4.11 -6.99 5.47
N TYR A 152 4.96 -7.52 4.58
CA TYR A 152 6.29 -6.97 4.35
C TYR A 152 6.20 -5.51 3.91
N LEU A 153 5.36 -5.20 2.91
CA LEU A 153 5.18 -3.83 2.43
C LEU A 153 4.63 -2.91 3.52
N GLY A 154 3.65 -3.37 4.30
CA GLY A 154 3.11 -2.58 5.41
C GLY A 154 4.17 -2.32 6.49
N ILE A 155 5.03 -3.29 6.79
CA ILE A 155 6.17 -3.11 7.71
C ILE A 155 7.14 -2.05 7.17
N VAL A 156 7.52 -2.12 5.89
CA VAL A 156 8.38 -1.10 5.26
C VAL A 156 7.76 0.30 5.36
N MET A 157 6.44 0.42 5.15
CA MET A 157 5.72 1.68 5.32
C MET A 157 5.74 2.17 6.78
N ILE A 158 5.45 1.30 7.75
CA ILE A 158 5.53 1.62 9.19
C ILE A 158 6.92 2.12 9.56
N LEU A 159 7.97 1.40 9.15
CA LEU A 159 9.35 1.79 9.45
C LEU A 159 9.73 3.12 8.80
N THR A 160 9.23 3.38 7.59
CA THR A 160 9.43 4.67 6.91
C THR A 160 8.78 5.82 7.68
N TYR A 161 7.55 5.65 8.17
CA TYR A 161 6.89 6.65 9.00
C TYR A 161 7.54 6.81 10.38
N LEU A 162 7.97 5.71 10.99
CA LEU A 162 8.68 5.74 12.27
C LEU A 162 9.99 6.53 12.16
N ALA A 163 10.78 6.29 11.11
CA ALA A 163 12.01 7.05 10.86
C ALA A 163 11.72 8.55 10.63
N ARG A 164 10.59 8.92 9.99
CA ARG A 164 10.15 10.32 9.87
C ARG A 164 9.75 10.93 11.22
N ILE A 165 9.07 10.17 12.07
CA ILE A 165 8.70 10.62 13.42
C ILE A 165 9.94 10.85 14.28
N LYS A 166 10.96 10.00 14.15
CA LYS A 166 12.24 10.13 14.85
C LYS A 166 13.15 11.24 14.31
N GLY A 167 12.76 11.94 13.24
CA GLY A 167 13.58 12.97 12.62
C GLY A 167 14.80 12.44 11.87
N GLU A 168 14.80 11.16 11.47
CA GLU A 168 15.93 10.54 10.78
C GLU A 168 16.01 10.94 9.29
N PHE A 169 15.05 11.73 8.79
CA PHE A 169 15.04 12.27 7.43
C PHE A 169 15.40 13.75 7.45
N VAL A 170 16.41 14.12 6.66
CA VAL A 170 16.85 15.51 6.50
C VAL A 170 15.72 16.37 5.93
N GLY A 171 15.53 17.57 6.49
CA GLY A 171 14.56 18.55 6.01
C GLY A 171 13.09 18.19 6.32
N VAL A 172 12.82 17.32 7.31
CA VAL A 172 11.46 16.94 7.72
C VAL A 172 11.28 17.14 9.22
N THR A 173 10.30 17.95 9.61
CA THR A 173 9.75 17.94 10.97
C THR A 173 8.64 16.89 11.06
N ALA A 174 8.58 16.17 12.19
CA ALA A 174 7.50 15.23 12.43
C ALA A 174 6.16 15.98 12.49
N GLY A 175 5.14 15.48 11.77
CA GLY A 175 3.81 16.06 11.76
C GLY A 175 2.71 15.01 11.96
N PRO A 176 1.48 15.42 12.28
CA PRO A 176 0.35 14.51 12.57
C PRO A 176 0.10 13.47 11.50
N ILE A 177 0.34 13.82 10.23
CA ILE A 177 0.17 12.92 9.08
C ILE A 177 1.06 11.67 9.16
N HIS A 178 2.22 11.75 9.82
CA HIS A 178 3.10 10.59 9.96
C HIS A 178 2.55 9.55 10.94
N TYR A 179 1.98 10.03 12.05
CA TYR A 179 1.31 9.18 13.04
C TYR A 179 0.04 8.58 12.47
N PHE A 180 -0.76 9.36 11.73
CA PHE A 180 -1.93 8.86 11.03
C PHE A 180 -1.58 7.76 10.02
N GLY A 181 -0.55 7.99 9.20
CA GLY A 181 -0.07 7.01 8.22
C GLY A 181 0.32 5.69 8.88
N MET A 182 1.17 5.74 9.92
CA MET A 182 1.56 4.54 10.68
C MET A 182 0.36 3.85 11.35
N GLY A 183 -0.49 4.63 12.02
CA GLY A 183 -1.68 4.11 12.70
C GLY A 183 -2.66 3.42 11.75
N SER A 184 -2.83 3.95 10.54
CA SER A 184 -3.71 3.35 9.52
C SER A 184 -3.23 1.97 9.05
N VAL A 185 -1.91 1.78 8.89
CA VAL A 185 -1.34 0.47 8.51
C VAL A 185 -1.48 -0.53 9.67
N LEU A 186 -1.18 -0.11 10.90
CA LEU A 186 -1.34 -0.94 12.08
C LEU A 186 -2.80 -1.38 12.27
N LEU A 187 -3.75 -0.46 12.10
CA LEU A 187 -5.17 -0.76 12.15
C LEU A 187 -5.55 -1.77 11.05
N ALA A 188 -5.06 -1.59 9.82
CA ALA A 188 -5.30 -2.53 8.74
C ALA A 188 -4.77 -3.94 9.07
N PHE A 189 -3.60 -4.06 9.72
CA PHE A 189 -3.07 -5.35 10.18
C PHE A 189 -3.99 -6.01 11.23
N VAL A 190 -4.47 -5.25 12.21
CA VAL A 190 -5.39 -5.74 13.25
C VAL A 190 -6.71 -6.21 12.64
N VAL A 191 -7.31 -5.40 11.77
CA VAL A 191 -8.56 -5.75 11.07
C VAL A 191 -8.37 -6.99 10.21
N TYR A 192 -7.26 -7.07 9.46
CA TYR A 192 -6.96 -8.22 8.64
C TYR A 192 -6.78 -9.50 9.47
N ALA A 193 -6.03 -9.45 10.57
CA ALA A 193 -5.86 -10.58 11.47
C ALA A 193 -7.20 -11.04 12.05
N TYR A 194 -8.07 -10.10 12.44
CA TYR A 194 -9.42 -10.41 12.90
C TYR A 194 -10.26 -11.10 11.82
N LEU A 195 -10.25 -10.61 10.58
CA LEU A 195 -11.00 -11.21 9.47
C LEU A 195 -10.51 -12.62 9.14
N MET A 196 -9.20 -12.87 9.19
CA MET A 196 -8.64 -14.22 9.00
C MET A 196 -9.07 -15.20 10.10
N LEU A 197 -9.07 -14.76 11.37
CA LEU A 197 -9.39 -15.61 12.52
C LEU A 197 -10.90 -15.83 12.68
N GLY A 198 -11.70 -14.79 12.48
CA GLY A 198 -13.16 -14.82 12.64
C GLY A 198 -13.86 -15.78 11.69
N TRP A 199 -13.29 -16.03 10.51
CA TRP A 199 -13.84 -16.98 9.55
C TRP A 199 -13.59 -18.44 9.90
N LYS A 200 -12.50 -18.76 10.61
CA LYS A 200 -12.18 -20.14 11.01
C LYS A 200 -13.26 -20.72 11.94
N LYS A 201 -13.80 -19.89 12.84
CA LYS A 201 -14.88 -20.29 13.77
C LYS A 201 -16.21 -20.59 13.09
N LYS A 202 -16.46 -20.09 11.88
CA LYS A 202 -17.74 -20.30 11.18
C LYS A 202 -17.81 -21.63 10.45
N GLY A 203 -16.67 -22.23 10.08
CA GLY A 203 -16.60 -23.55 9.43
C GLY A 203 -16.61 -24.74 10.40
N GLU A 204 -16.36 -24.51 11.69
CA GLU A 204 -16.41 -25.54 12.75
C GLU A 204 -17.77 -25.58 13.47
N ALA A 205 -18.64 -24.58 13.26
CA ALA A 205 -19.98 -24.51 13.87
C ALA A 205 -21.08 -25.14 13.00
N ASP A 206 -20.74 -25.62 11.79
CA ASP A 206 -21.64 -26.26 10.83
C ASP A 206 -21.32 -27.78 10.66
N VAL A 207 -20.66 -28.40 11.65
CA VAL A 207 -20.43 -29.87 11.72
C VAL A 207 -21.14 -30.46 12.91
#